data_AF-A0AAV5C5A8-F1
#
_entry.id   AF-A0AAV5C5A8-F1
#
_cell.length_a   1.000
_cell.length_b   1.000
_cell.length_c   1.000
_cell.angle_alpha   90.00
_cell.angle_beta   90.00
_cell.angle_gamma   90.00
#
_symmetry.space_group_name_H-M   'P 1'
#
loop_
_entity.id
_entity.type
_entity.pdbx_description
1 polymer ?
#
loop_
_entity_poly.entity_id
_entity_poly.type
_entity_poly.pdbx_seq_one_letter_code
_entity_poly.pdbx_strand_id
1 'polypeptide(L)'
;MLAASLSPPSHHPSFAMSRSRLDGSFLLSPSPPTNKPRTRCRFLPTTLAVLGVALSLLLFFSRRLPSPTASLNYGALFLSLGSNATAAAHLRALTLHPHVAGTAANAAAARYVLDAFSSLSFPAHITPYSVLLSYPIHRSLSLSSPGRGGVAATTTSFSLTQKPARGDPDGPTAAAEAIPTFYAYAASGSVSAEAVYANYGREEDFALLAARGVDVKGKVALARYGKIHCEDIARFARVAGAAAVVVYTDPLHYGGDGSFFPDARWLPPTGVQVGSLFHGVGDPTTPMWASSDGCERVAVDDAMKTNDMPLIPGLPVSARDAMEVHRALGGEVAPADWQGRPGGPVYRLGPGPAVLNLTYIGNDTMATIENVFAMIEGAEEPDR
;
A
#
# COMPACT_ATOMS: atom_id res chain seq x y z
N MET A 1 -59.03 -32.95 20.95
CA MET A 1 -59.58 -31.83 21.76
C MET A 1 -58.76 -30.60 21.43
N LEU A 2 -59.33 -29.41 21.18
CA LEU A 2 -60.75 -29.04 21.09
C LEU A 2 -60.90 -27.90 20.05
N ALA A 3 -62.11 -27.59 19.59
CA ALA A 3 -62.36 -26.52 18.63
C ALA A 3 -63.49 -25.58 19.10
N ALA A 4 -63.30 -24.28 18.88
CA ALA A 4 -64.32 -23.22 18.84
C ALA A 4 -63.64 -22.00 18.15
N SER A 5 -64.13 -21.37 17.07
CA SER A 5 -65.46 -20.92 16.65
C SER A 5 -65.98 -19.67 17.37
N LEU A 6 -66.20 -18.57 16.63
CA LEU A 6 -67.51 -17.88 16.54
C LEU A 6 -67.48 -16.66 15.61
N SER A 7 -68.65 -16.26 15.11
CA SER A 7 -68.98 -15.08 14.29
C SER A 7 -70.51 -14.96 14.22
N PRO A 8 -71.12 -13.88 13.72
CA PRO A 8 -70.77 -12.45 13.75
C PRO A 8 -71.75 -11.70 14.70
N PRO A 9 -72.18 -10.45 14.42
CA PRO A 9 -73.43 -10.30 13.65
C PRO A 9 -73.46 -9.11 12.65
N SER A 10 -74.58 -8.98 11.92
CA SER A 10 -74.87 -8.02 10.84
C SER A 10 -75.73 -6.82 11.29
N HIS A 11 -75.82 -5.75 10.48
CA HIS A 11 -77.13 -5.20 10.02
C HIS A 11 -77.06 -4.18 8.87
N HIS A 12 -78.04 -4.25 7.95
CA HIS A 12 -78.46 -3.18 7.01
C HIS A 12 -79.75 -2.51 7.53
N PRO A 13 -80.06 -1.26 7.10
CA PRO A 13 -81.05 -1.01 6.02
C PRO A 13 -80.56 0.06 4.99
N SER A 14 -81.20 0.43 3.87
CA SER A 14 -82.36 -0.01 3.05
C SER A 14 -83.34 1.16 2.73
N PHE A 15 -83.43 1.55 1.45
CA PHE A 15 -84.49 2.35 0.76
C PHE A 15 -84.27 2.12 -0.76
N ALA A 16 -85.21 1.80 -1.68
CA ALA A 16 -86.63 2.14 -1.90
C ALA A 16 -86.84 3.63 -2.31
N MET A 17 -87.69 4.06 -3.27
CA MET A 17 -88.75 3.44 -4.12
C MET A 17 -89.01 4.41 -5.34
N SER A 18 -89.99 4.38 -6.28
CA SER A 18 -91.14 3.53 -6.65
C SER A 18 -91.70 3.87 -8.08
N ARG A 19 -92.18 2.87 -8.85
CA ARG A 19 -93.31 2.93 -9.85
C ARG A 19 -93.13 3.83 -11.12
N SER A 20 -93.93 3.73 -12.19
CA SER A 20 -95.21 3.03 -12.52
C SER A 20 -95.12 2.30 -13.90
N ARG A 21 -95.97 1.35 -14.36
CA ARG A 21 -97.39 0.93 -14.22
C ARG A 21 -98.45 1.70 -15.04
N LEU A 22 -99.15 0.96 -15.93
CA LEU A 22 -100.51 1.09 -16.51
C LEU A 22 -100.64 0.01 -17.65
N ASP A 23 -101.82 -0.36 -18.16
CA ASP A 23 -102.87 -1.19 -17.53
C ASP A 23 -103.75 -1.89 -18.61
N GLY A 24 -104.20 -3.14 -18.35
CA GLY A 24 -105.19 -3.90 -19.18
C GLY A 24 -104.72 -4.39 -20.58
N SER A 25 -105.47 -5.23 -21.31
CA SER A 25 -106.56 -6.18 -20.96
C SER A 25 -106.91 -7.09 -22.18
N PHE A 26 -107.79 -8.10 -21.97
CA PHE A 26 -108.50 -8.97 -22.96
C PHE A 26 -107.79 -10.09 -23.77
N LEU A 27 -108.05 -11.33 -23.30
CA LEU A 27 -108.64 -12.50 -24.00
C LEU A 27 -108.22 -13.00 -25.41
N LEU A 28 -107.94 -14.33 -25.43
CA LEU A 28 -108.31 -15.37 -26.41
C LEU A 28 -107.58 -15.54 -27.76
N SER A 29 -107.14 -16.79 -27.98
CA SER A 29 -106.62 -17.43 -29.21
C SER A 29 -107.75 -17.93 -30.13
N PRO A 30 -107.50 -18.69 -31.24
CA PRO A 30 -106.27 -18.96 -32.02
C PRO A 30 -106.44 -18.54 -33.53
N SER A 31 -105.50 -18.66 -34.48
CA SER A 31 -104.95 -19.90 -35.09
C SER A 31 -103.85 -19.61 -36.14
N PRO A 32 -103.02 -20.61 -36.54
CA PRO A 32 -101.89 -20.47 -37.48
C PRO A 32 -102.20 -21.12 -38.88
N PRO A 33 -101.23 -21.42 -39.79
CA PRO A 33 -99.85 -20.91 -39.99
C PRO A 33 -99.58 -20.44 -41.47
N THR A 34 -98.38 -19.91 -41.77
CA THR A 34 -97.36 -20.57 -42.66
C THR A 34 -96.18 -19.67 -43.10
N ASN A 35 -95.04 -20.33 -43.37
CA ASN A 35 -93.71 -19.77 -43.67
C ASN A 35 -93.60 -18.78 -44.83
N LYS A 36 -92.68 -17.80 -44.68
CA LYS A 36 -91.41 -17.74 -45.44
C LYS A 36 -90.38 -16.78 -44.80
N PRO A 37 -89.07 -17.04 -44.88
CA PRO A 37 -88.04 -16.29 -44.16
C PRO A 37 -87.57 -15.03 -44.91
N ARG A 38 -87.24 -13.96 -44.17
CA ARG A 38 -86.37 -12.87 -44.64
C ARG A 38 -85.38 -12.42 -43.57
N THR A 39 -84.18 -12.11 -44.02
CA THR A 39 -82.98 -11.75 -43.26
C THR A 39 -83.12 -10.45 -42.45
N ARG A 40 -82.41 -10.37 -41.31
CA ARG A 40 -82.00 -9.12 -40.65
C ARG A 40 -80.52 -9.19 -40.26
N CYS A 41 -79.86 -8.03 -40.26
CA CYS A 41 -78.40 -7.92 -40.25
C CYS A 41 -77.74 -8.27 -38.89
N ARG A 42 -76.51 -8.79 -38.95
CA ARG A 42 -75.60 -8.94 -37.80
C ARG A 42 -74.58 -7.78 -37.81
N PHE A 43 -74.72 -6.79 -36.94
CA PHE A 43 -73.74 -5.69 -36.79
C PHE A 43 -73.33 -5.37 -35.34
N LEU A 44 -73.73 -6.20 -34.36
CA LEU A 44 -73.38 -6.03 -32.95
C LEU A 44 -72.22 -6.89 -32.38
N PRO A 45 -71.85 -8.08 -32.93
CA PRO A 45 -70.85 -8.94 -32.26
C PRO A 45 -69.39 -8.51 -32.52
N THR A 46 -69.13 -7.72 -33.56
CA THR A 46 -67.76 -7.36 -33.98
C THR A 46 -67.11 -6.31 -33.08
N THR A 47 -67.87 -5.34 -32.57
CA THR A 47 -67.32 -4.27 -31.73
C THR A 47 -66.87 -4.79 -30.35
N LEU A 48 -67.65 -5.65 -29.70
CA LEU A 48 -67.23 -6.31 -28.45
C LEU A 48 -66.01 -7.23 -28.68
N ALA A 49 -65.96 -7.95 -29.80
CA ALA A 49 -64.81 -8.80 -30.13
C ALA A 49 -63.52 -7.98 -30.28
N VAL A 50 -63.57 -6.85 -31.01
CA VAL A 50 -62.43 -5.94 -31.16
C VAL A 50 -62.02 -5.32 -29.82
N LEU A 51 -62.97 -4.91 -28.97
CA LEU A 51 -62.66 -4.36 -27.65
C LEU A 51 -62.03 -5.40 -26.71
N GLY A 52 -62.51 -6.64 -26.74
CA GLY A 52 -61.94 -7.76 -25.98
C GLY A 52 -60.54 -8.16 -26.45
N VAL A 53 -60.30 -8.17 -27.77
CA VAL A 53 -58.95 -8.37 -28.35
C VAL A 53 -58.02 -7.22 -27.99
N ALA A 54 -58.47 -5.96 -28.07
CA ALA A 54 -57.67 -4.81 -27.68
C ALA A 54 -57.30 -4.85 -26.18
N LEU A 55 -58.26 -5.15 -25.29
CA LEU A 55 -58.00 -5.25 -23.85
C LEU A 55 -57.08 -6.44 -23.50
N SER A 56 -57.28 -7.60 -24.13
CA SER A 56 -56.41 -8.76 -23.90
C SER A 56 -55.01 -8.57 -24.47
N LEU A 57 -54.85 -7.91 -25.62
CA LEU A 57 -53.54 -7.45 -26.10
C LEU A 57 -52.90 -6.45 -25.14
N LEU A 58 -53.65 -5.46 -24.63
CA LEU A 58 -53.12 -4.46 -23.71
C LEU A 58 -52.70 -5.07 -22.35
N LEU A 59 -53.41 -6.10 -21.87
CA LEU A 59 -53.03 -6.91 -20.71
C LEU A 59 -51.85 -7.86 -21.00
N PHE A 60 -51.72 -8.35 -22.23
CA PHE A 60 -50.60 -9.19 -22.66
C PHE A 60 -49.31 -8.38 -22.83
N PHE A 61 -49.43 -7.15 -23.34
CA PHE A 61 -48.33 -6.19 -23.43
C PHE A 61 -47.95 -5.60 -22.07
N SER A 62 -48.90 -5.25 -21.19
CA SER A 62 -48.55 -4.76 -19.84
C SER A 62 -47.94 -5.84 -18.94
N ARG A 63 -48.21 -7.13 -19.19
CA ARG A 63 -47.49 -8.27 -18.62
C ARG A 63 -46.17 -8.63 -19.35
N ARG A 64 -45.83 -7.90 -20.42
CA ARG A 64 -44.59 -8.07 -21.23
C ARG A 64 -43.72 -6.81 -21.28
N LEU A 65 -44.15 -5.68 -20.73
CA LEU A 65 -43.21 -4.66 -20.29
C LEU A 65 -42.30 -5.36 -19.27
N PRO A 66 -40.97 -5.41 -19.47
CA PRO A 66 -40.10 -5.78 -18.38
C PRO A 66 -40.34 -4.77 -17.26
N SER A 67 -40.53 -5.26 -16.03
CA SER A 67 -40.40 -4.41 -14.86
C SER A 67 -39.08 -3.65 -15.00
N PRO A 68 -39.03 -2.34 -14.70
CA PRO A 68 -37.76 -1.65 -14.61
C PRO A 68 -36.99 -2.25 -13.43
N THR A 69 -36.19 -3.28 -13.71
CA THR A 69 -35.07 -3.68 -12.89
C THR A 69 -34.18 -2.46 -12.80
N ALA A 70 -34.34 -1.70 -11.71
CA ALA A 70 -33.39 -0.67 -11.35
C ALA A 70 -32.02 -1.34 -11.37
N SER A 71 -31.20 -0.99 -12.36
CA SER A 71 -29.91 -1.62 -12.58
C SER A 71 -29.09 -1.39 -11.31
N LEU A 72 -28.95 -2.44 -10.49
CA LEU A 72 -28.23 -2.39 -9.24
C LEU A 72 -26.82 -1.94 -9.58
N ASN A 73 -26.53 -0.67 -9.28
CA ASN A 73 -25.24 -0.09 -9.60
C ASN A 73 -24.26 -0.63 -8.57
N TYR A 74 -23.75 -1.83 -8.82
CA TYR A 74 -22.84 -2.54 -7.92
C TYR A 74 -21.58 -1.72 -7.62
N GLY A 75 -21.15 -0.84 -8.54
CA GLY A 75 -20.10 0.15 -8.27
C GLY A 75 -20.51 1.18 -7.21
N ALA A 76 -21.70 1.77 -7.32
CA ALA A 76 -22.22 2.70 -6.30
C ALA A 76 -22.47 1.99 -4.95
N LEU A 77 -22.96 0.75 -4.97
CA LEU A 77 -23.12 -0.08 -3.78
C LEU A 77 -21.75 -0.37 -3.12
N PHE A 78 -20.77 -0.86 -3.88
CA PHE A 78 -19.41 -1.12 -3.42
C PHE A 78 -18.77 0.12 -2.79
N LEU A 79 -18.85 1.28 -3.46
CA LEU A 79 -18.35 2.55 -2.91
C LEU A 79 -19.08 2.96 -1.62
N SER A 80 -20.38 2.67 -1.49
CA SER A 80 -21.15 2.95 -0.27
C SER A 80 -20.84 2.03 0.93
N LEU A 81 -20.16 0.90 0.71
CA LEU A 81 -19.69 -0.01 1.76
C LEU A 81 -18.33 0.41 2.34
N GLY A 82 -17.63 1.36 1.72
CA GLY A 82 -16.37 1.92 2.23
C GLY A 82 -16.58 2.75 3.49
N SER A 83 -15.73 2.56 4.50
CA SER A 83 -15.81 3.29 5.78
C SER A 83 -14.45 3.77 6.26
N ASN A 84 -14.35 5.07 6.55
CA ASN A 84 -13.16 5.66 7.17
C ASN A 84 -12.86 5.04 8.54
N ALA A 85 -13.88 4.54 9.26
CA ALA A 85 -13.73 3.92 10.57
C ALA A 85 -13.10 2.52 10.48
N THR A 86 -13.47 1.71 9.48
CA THR A 86 -12.84 0.39 9.28
C THR A 86 -11.42 0.54 8.76
N ALA A 87 -11.19 1.45 7.81
CA ALA A 87 -9.85 1.78 7.32
C ALA A 87 -8.91 2.25 8.47
N ALA A 88 -9.39 3.15 9.34
CA ALA A 88 -8.63 3.61 10.51
C ALA A 88 -8.39 2.49 11.55
N ALA A 89 -9.35 1.58 11.74
CA ALA A 89 -9.19 0.44 12.66
C ALA A 89 -8.15 -0.57 12.15
N HIS A 90 -8.20 -0.93 10.87
CA HIS A 90 -7.18 -1.80 10.25
C HIS A 90 -5.80 -1.15 10.25
N LEU A 91 -5.71 0.15 9.91
CA LEU A 91 -4.46 0.89 9.98
C LEU A 91 -3.88 0.88 11.39
N ARG A 92 -4.68 1.23 12.42
CA ARG A 92 -4.19 1.19 13.82
C ARG A 92 -3.71 -0.20 14.21
N ALA A 93 -4.46 -1.25 13.91
CA ALA A 93 -4.10 -2.62 14.27
C ALA A 93 -2.77 -3.07 13.63
N LEU A 94 -2.54 -2.72 12.36
CA LEU A 94 -1.31 -3.06 11.64
C LEU A 94 -0.09 -2.21 12.06
N THR A 95 -0.30 -0.99 12.56
CA THR A 95 0.81 -0.08 12.94
C THR A 95 1.10 0.01 14.45
N LEU A 96 0.62 -0.93 15.28
CA LEU A 96 0.95 -0.95 16.72
C LEU A 96 2.41 -1.35 16.99
N HIS A 97 3.00 -2.21 16.16
CA HIS A 97 4.30 -2.84 16.39
C HIS A 97 5.18 -2.82 15.12
N PRO A 98 6.52 -2.69 15.22
CA PRO A 98 7.43 -2.78 14.07
C PRO A 98 7.43 -4.19 13.44
N HIS A 99 6.73 -4.35 12.31
CA HIS A 99 6.49 -5.65 11.67
C HIS A 99 7.46 -5.93 10.49
N VAL A 100 8.76 -5.94 10.76
CA VAL A 100 9.79 -6.20 9.72
C VAL A 100 9.63 -7.62 9.14
N ALA A 101 9.82 -7.78 7.82
CA ALA A 101 9.75 -9.06 7.12
C ALA A 101 10.56 -10.16 7.84
N GLY A 102 10.06 -11.40 7.83
CA GLY A 102 10.67 -12.54 8.52
C GLY A 102 10.55 -12.56 10.05
N THR A 103 10.05 -11.50 10.69
CA THR A 103 9.86 -11.46 12.15
C THR A 103 8.50 -12.02 12.61
N ALA A 104 8.43 -12.44 13.88
CA ALA A 104 7.18 -12.87 14.51
C ALA A 104 6.09 -11.78 14.52
N ALA A 105 6.45 -10.49 14.51
CA ALA A 105 5.52 -9.37 14.40
C ALA A 105 4.91 -9.29 12.99
N ASN A 106 5.71 -9.51 11.94
CA ASN A 106 5.18 -9.61 10.57
C ASN A 106 4.28 -10.83 10.37
N ALA A 107 4.64 -11.98 10.97
CA ALA A 107 3.76 -13.15 10.99
C ALA A 107 2.45 -12.90 11.77
N ALA A 108 2.43 -11.99 12.74
CA ALA A 108 1.21 -11.57 13.43
C ALA A 108 0.35 -10.62 12.56
N ALA A 109 0.98 -9.72 11.81
CA ALA A 109 0.30 -8.87 10.83
C ALA A 109 -0.32 -9.71 9.68
N ALA A 110 0.39 -10.73 9.18
CA ALA A 110 -0.15 -11.67 8.19
C ALA A 110 -1.39 -12.42 8.72
N ARG A 111 -1.34 -12.92 9.96
CA ARG A 111 -2.49 -13.54 10.62
C ARG A 111 -3.67 -12.57 10.81
N TYR A 112 -3.42 -11.32 11.21
CA TYR A 112 -4.48 -10.31 11.30
C TYR A 112 -5.20 -10.08 9.97
N VAL A 113 -4.48 -10.07 8.84
CA VAL A 113 -5.07 -9.93 7.49
C VAL A 113 -5.85 -11.20 7.09
N LEU A 114 -5.32 -12.40 7.40
CA LEU A 114 -6.03 -13.66 7.20
C LEU A 114 -7.35 -13.72 7.99
N ASP A 115 -7.32 -13.35 9.28
CA ASP A 115 -8.47 -13.32 10.16
C ASP A 115 -9.51 -12.29 9.68
N ALA A 116 -9.07 -11.13 9.20
CA ALA A 116 -9.95 -10.11 8.63
C ALA A 116 -10.71 -10.62 7.40
N PHE A 117 -10.04 -11.23 6.41
CA PHE A 117 -10.71 -11.84 5.27
C PHE A 117 -11.63 -12.99 5.66
N SER A 118 -11.17 -13.87 6.57
CA SER A 118 -11.94 -15.02 7.05
C SER A 118 -13.21 -14.60 7.79
N SER A 119 -13.17 -13.50 8.55
CA SER A 119 -14.32 -12.93 9.25
C SER A 119 -15.44 -12.44 8.30
N LEU A 120 -15.08 -12.11 7.06
CA LEU A 120 -15.99 -11.74 5.98
C LEU A 120 -16.42 -12.95 5.12
N SER A 121 -16.08 -14.17 5.56
CA SER A 121 -16.35 -15.44 4.85
C SER A 121 -15.67 -15.58 3.49
N PHE A 122 -14.60 -14.84 3.22
CA PHE A 122 -13.79 -15.06 2.02
C PHE A 122 -12.88 -16.29 2.21
N PRO A 123 -12.79 -17.21 1.23
CA PRO A 123 -11.75 -18.21 1.18
C PRO A 123 -10.36 -17.55 1.18
N ALA A 124 -9.62 -17.73 2.28
CA ALA A 124 -8.32 -17.12 2.48
C ALA A 124 -7.33 -18.10 3.12
N HIS A 125 -6.04 -17.94 2.80
CA HIS A 125 -4.95 -18.77 3.32
C HIS A 125 -3.62 -18.03 3.34
N ILE A 126 -2.64 -18.57 4.07
CA ILE A 126 -1.24 -18.13 4.04
C ILE A 126 -0.42 -19.10 3.19
N THR A 127 0.44 -18.56 2.33
CA THR A 127 1.51 -19.32 1.66
C THR A 127 2.87 -18.86 2.22
N PRO A 128 3.61 -19.73 2.92
CA PRO A 128 4.95 -19.42 3.39
C PRO A 128 5.99 -19.63 2.28
N TYR A 129 7.02 -18.79 2.26
CA TYR A 129 8.22 -18.95 1.44
C TYR A 129 9.45 -18.79 2.33
N SER A 130 10.42 -19.68 2.20
CA SER A 130 11.73 -19.50 2.84
C SER A 130 12.61 -18.68 1.90
N VAL A 131 13.12 -17.55 2.36
CA VAL A 131 13.92 -16.62 1.54
C VAL A 131 15.13 -16.15 2.33
N LEU A 132 16.21 -15.76 1.65
CA LEU A 132 17.32 -15.10 2.30
C LEU A 132 16.88 -13.68 2.70
N LEU A 133 17.04 -13.31 3.98
CA LEU A 133 16.88 -11.94 4.48
C LEU A 133 18.13 -11.52 5.26
N SER A 134 18.35 -10.21 5.37
CA SER A 134 19.53 -9.61 6.01
C SER A 134 19.11 -8.73 7.19
N TYR A 135 19.80 -8.84 8.33
CA TYR A 135 19.54 -8.08 9.56
C TYR A 135 20.84 -7.56 10.20
N PRO A 136 20.83 -6.46 10.96
CA PRO A 136 22.04 -5.93 11.59
C PRO A 136 22.38 -6.69 12.88
N ILE A 137 23.60 -7.23 12.99
CA ILE A 137 24.20 -7.67 14.26
C ILE A 137 24.82 -6.47 14.97
N HIS A 138 25.70 -5.74 14.26
CA HIS A 138 26.41 -4.58 14.80
C HIS A 138 26.48 -3.47 13.77
N ARG A 139 26.43 -2.22 14.25
CA ARG A 139 26.70 -1.03 13.45
C ARG A 139 27.31 0.06 14.32
N SER A 140 28.27 0.79 13.78
CA SER A 140 28.83 1.97 14.42
C SER A 140 29.37 2.93 13.38
N LEU A 141 29.19 4.23 13.62
CA LEU A 141 29.80 5.29 12.82
C LEU A 141 30.37 6.35 13.76
N SER A 142 31.62 6.73 13.55
CA SER A 142 32.21 7.91 14.18
C SER A 142 32.93 8.79 13.17
N LEU A 143 32.92 10.09 13.43
CA LEU A 143 33.60 11.12 12.68
C LEU A 143 34.82 11.58 13.46
N SER A 144 36.01 11.35 12.92
CA SER A 144 37.26 11.92 13.40
C SER A 144 37.65 13.10 12.50
N SER A 145 38.10 14.21 13.09
CA SER A 145 38.68 15.33 12.36
C SER A 145 39.98 15.79 13.04
N PRO A 146 41.10 15.95 12.30
CA PRO A 146 42.32 16.52 12.83
C PRO A 146 42.08 17.98 13.24
N GLY A 147 42.44 18.31 14.48
CA GLY A 147 42.28 19.66 15.01
C GLY A 147 43.16 20.68 14.29
N ARG A 148 42.64 21.89 14.13
CA ARG A 148 43.36 23.02 13.51
C ARG A 148 43.81 24.01 14.57
N GLY A 149 44.95 24.67 14.35
CA GLY A 149 45.40 25.79 15.20
C GLY A 149 45.72 25.43 16.65
N GLY A 150 46.24 24.22 16.91
CA GLY A 150 46.58 23.77 18.28
C GLY A 150 45.43 23.14 19.06
N VAL A 151 44.21 23.11 18.51
CA VAL A 151 43.11 22.29 19.04
C VAL A 151 43.42 20.81 18.79
N ALA A 152 43.05 19.93 19.74
CA ALA A 152 43.22 18.49 19.60
C ALA A 152 42.33 17.90 18.50
N ALA A 153 42.71 16.73 17.96
CA ALA A 153 41.83 15.95 17.09
C ALA A 153 40.55 15.56 17.84
N THR A 154 39.40 15.78 17.20
CA THR A 154 38.08 15.51 17.79
C THR A 154 37.47 14.29 17.14
N THR A 155 36.94 13.38 17.97
CA THR A 155 36.21 12.19 17.51
C THR A 155 34.80 12.22 18.08
N THR A 156 33.80 12.25 17.21
CA THR A 156 32.37 12.25 17.54
C THR A 156 31.77 10.91 17.15
N SER A 157 31.31 10.13 18.13
CA SER A 157 30.55 8.90 17.86
C SER A 157 29.07 9.24 17.67
N PHE A 158 28.44 8.71 16.61
CA PHE A 158 27.02 8.91 16.37
C PHE A 158 26.21 7.80 17.06
N SER A 159 25.11 8.17 17.74
CA SER A 159 24.23 7.17 18.36
C SER A 159 23.46 6.33 17.34
N LEU A 160 23.31 6.85 16.11
CA LEU A 160 22.50 6.28 15.03
C LEU A 160 21.05 5.93 15.43
N THR A 161 20.55 6.53 16.51
CA THR A 161 19.20 6.31 17.05
C THR A 161 18.22 7.38 16.61
N GLN A 162 17.08 6.94 16.06
CA GLN A 162 15.89 7.77 15.88
C GLN A 162 15.21 7.97 17.24
N LYS A 163 14.71 9.19 17.50
CA LYS A 163 13.90 9.47 18.69
C LYS A 163 12.40 9.19 18.42
N PRO A 164 11.64 8.68 19.41
CA PRO A 164 10.19 8.67 19.35
C PRO A 164 9.60 10.07 19.16
N ALA A 165 8.38 10.17 18.65
CA ALA A 165 7.67 11.44 18.51
C ALA A 165 7.24 11.99 19.88
N ARG A 166 7.19 13.33 20.00
CA ARG A 166 6.82 14.00 21.26
C ARG A 166 5.35 13.78 21.58
N GLY A 167 5.06 13.09 22.69
CA GLY A 167 3.69 12.86 23.17
C GLY A 167 2.98 11.68 22.51
N ASP A 168 3.70 10.88 21.72
CA ASP A 168 3.27 9.56 21.27
C ASP A 168 3.28 8.58 22.47
N PRO A 169 2.13 8.00 22.87
CA PRO A 169 2.06 7.08 24.00
C PRO A 169 2.61 5.69 23.69
N ASP A 170 2.52 5.25 22.43
CA ASP A 170 2.91 3.92 21.97
C ASP A 170 4.41 3.93 21.53
N GLY A 171 4.91 5.10 21.12
CA GLY A 171 6.27 5.34 20.60
C GLY A 171 7.46 4.85 21.44
N PRO A 172 7.48 4.94 22.79
CA PRO A 172 8.56 4.36 23.60
C PRO A 172 8.64 2.83 23.49
N THR A 173 7.49 2.15 23.39
CA THR A 173 7.40 0.69 23.20
C THR A 173 7.85 0.32 21.80
N ALA A 174 7.30 0.98 20.78
CA ALA A 174 7.69 0.75 19.38
C ALA A 174 9.20 0.99 19.14
N ALA A 175 9.82 1.95 19.83
CA ALA A 175 11.26 2.20 19.74
C ALA A 175 12.14 1.21 20.51
N ALA A 176 11.58 0.44 21.46
CA ALA A 176 12.26 -0.68 22.11
C ALA A 176 12.18 -1.98 21.27
N GLU A 177 11.11 -2.12 20.48
CA GLU A 177 10.90 -3.24 19.55
C GLU A 177 11.58 -3.03 18.17
N ALA A 178 11.90 -1.78 17.81
CA ALA A 178 12.43 -1.44 16.50
C ALA A 178 13.85 -1.99 16.25
N ILE A 179 14.03 -2.69 15.12
CA ILE A 179 15.35 -3.11 14.63
C ILE A 179 16.21 -1.86 14.35
N PRO A 180 17.50 -1.82 14.79
CA PRO A 180 18.37 -0.67 14.57
C PRO A 180 18.52 -0.32 13.08
N THR A 181 18.45 0.96 12.72
CA THR A 181 18.38 1.38 11.30
C THR A 181 19.60 0.94 10.47
N PHE A 182 19.35 0.29 9.34
CA PHE A 182 20.37 -0.40 8.56
C PHE A 182 19.99 -0.48 7.08
N TYR A 183 20.91 -1.02 6.29
CA TYR A 183 20.68 -1.39 4.90
C TYR A 183 20.72 -2.91 4.76
N ALA A 184 19.65 -3.51 4.23
CA ALA A 184 19.64 -4.95 3.97
C ALA A 184 20.64 -5.30 2.86
N TYR A 185 21.37 -6.40 3.04
CA TYR A 185 22.43 -6.89 2.16
C TYR A 185 23.66 -5.98 2.03
N ALA A 186 23.80 -4.95 2.88
CA ALA A 186 25.07 -4.22 3.00
C ALA A 186 26.21 -5.18 3.39
N ALA A 187 27.38 -5.07 2.78
CA ALA A 187 28.45 -6.03 3.05
C ALA A 187 29.03 -5.83 4.47
N SER A 188 29.22 -6.93 5.20
CA SER A 188 29.87 -6.89 6.52
C SER A 188 31.34 -6.45 6.39
N GLY A 189 31.74 -5.44 7.17
CA GLY A 189 33.09 -4.89 7.13
C GLY A 189 33.31 -3.67 8.02
N SER A 190 34.56 -3.25 8.12
CA SER A 190 35.01 -2.06 8.87
C SER A 190 35.92 -1.21 7.98
N VAL A 191 35.63 0.08 7.90
CA VAL A 191 36.30 1.05 7.02
C VAL A 191 36.54 2.33 7.79
N SER A 192 37.81 2.74 7.91
CA SER A 192 38.21 4.04 8.47
C SER A 192 38.95 4.82 7.40
N ALA A 193 38.26 5.76 6.75
CA ALA A 193 38.78 6.51 5.60
C ALA A 193 38.19 7.92 5.53
N GLU A 194 38.84 8.80 4.77
CA GLU A 194 38.32 10.14 4.51
C GLU A 194 36.96 10.09 3.79
N ALA A 195 36.09 11.06 4.10
CA ALA A 195 34.81 11.22 3.43
C ALA A 195 34.92 12.07 2.16
N VAL A 196 34.10 11.74 1.15
CA VAL A 196 33.89 12.51 -0.09
C VAL A 196 32.39 12.70 -0.30
N TYR A 197 31.95 13.92 -0.62
CA TYR A 197 30.53 14.20 -0.87
C TYR A 197 30.16 14.00 -2.35
N ALA A 198 29.31 13.02 -2.62
CA ALA A 198 28.91 12.58 -3.95
C ALA A 198 27.47 12.99 -4.34
N ASN A 199 26.95 14.08 -3.77
CA ASN A 199 25.62 14.60 -4.08
C ASN A 199 24.52 13.51 -3.99
N TYR A 200 23.83 13.16 -5.07
CA TYR A 200 22.79 12.11 -5.05
C TYR A 200 23.33 10.71 -5.33
N GLY A 201 24.65 10.53 -5.39
CA GLY A 201 25.31 9.23 -5.63
C GLY A 201 25.13 8.69 -7.04
N ARG A 202 24.81 9.53 -8.03
CA ARG A 202 24.60 9.13 -9.42
C ARG A 202 25.92 8.99 -10.17
N GLU A 203 25.92 8.30 -11.31
CA GLU A 203 27.09 8.15 -12.17
C GLU A 203 27.66 9.52 -12.61
N GLU A 204 26.81 10.50 -12.96
CA GLU A 204 27.25 11.85 -13.29
C GLU A 204 27.78 12.65 -12.08
N ASP A 205 27.39 12.30 -10.86
CA ASP A 205 27.95 12.92 -9.65
C ASP A 205 29.39 12.42 -9.42
N PHE A 206 29.62 11.11 -9.53
CA PHE A 206 30.98 10.55 -9.46
C PHE A 206 31.87 10.99 -10.63
N ALA A 207 31.32 11.15 -11.83
CA ALA A 207 32.04 11.71 -12.97
C ALA A 207 32.45 13.18 -12.73
N LEU A 208 31.61 14.00 -12.10
CA LEU A 208 31.97 15.39 -11.75
C LEU A 208 33.08 15.45 -10.69
N LEU A 209 33.07 14.56 -9.70
CA LEU A 209 34.14 14.44 -8.71
C LEU A 209 35.49 14.12 -9.38
N ALA A 210 35.52 13.11 -10.26
CA ALA A 210 36.71 12.76 -11.02
C ALA A 210 37.20 13.91 -11.92
N ALA A 211 36.28 14.63 -12.58
CA ALA A 211 36.60 15.80 -13.41
C ALA A 211 37.16 17.00 -12.62
N ARG A 212 36.93 17.07 -11.30
CA ARG A 212 37.54 18.04 -10.37
C ARG A 212 38.76 17.50 -9.61
N GLY A 213 39.22 16.28 -9.94
CA GLY A 213 40.37 15.65 -9.28
C GLY A 213 40.09 15.15 -7.86
N VAL A 214 38.83 14.98 -7.48
CA VAL A 214 38.42 14.46 -6.16
C VAL A 214 38.42 12.93 -6.20
N ASP A 215 39.47 12.32 -5.63
CA ASP A 215 39.64 10.86 -5.63
C ASP A 215 38.72 10.14 -4.62
N VAL A 216 37.74 9.41 -5.14
CA VAL A 216 36.78 8.56 -4.41
C VAL A 216 37.39 7.22 -3.97
N LYS A 217 38.53 6.80 -4.55
CA LYS A 217 39.07 5.46 -4.35
C LYS A 217 39.49 5.24 -2.89
N GLY A 218 38.95 4.18 -2.29
CA GLY A 218 39.18 3.84 -0.89
C GLY A 218 38.55 4.79 0.13
N LYS A 219 37.70 5.74 -0.30
CA LYS A 219 37.04 6.74 0.57
C LYS A 219 35.67 6.26 1.03
N VAL A 220 35.08 6.97 1.99
CA VAL A 220 33.66 6.82 2.33
C VAL A 220 32.84 7.82 1.50
N ALA A 221 31.97 7.31 0.63
CA ALA A 221 31.07 8.15 -0.18
C ALA A 221 29.87 8.61 0.65
N LEU A 222 29.75 9.92 0.87
CA LEU A 222 28.58 10.55 1.49
C LEU A 222 27.60 11.01 0.40
N ALA A 223 26.38 10.49 0.40
CA ALA A 223 25.34 10.84 -0.57
C ALA A 223 24.00 11.20 0.10
N ARG A 224 23.14 11.92 -0.62
CA ARG A 224 21.77 12.26 -0.20
C ARG A 224 20.72 11.54 -1.05
N TYR A 225 19.64 11.11 -0.42
CA TYR A 225 18.44 10.64 -1.13
C TYR A 225 17.80 11.76 -1.98
N GLY A 226 17.06 11.36 -3.03
CA GLY A 226 16.15 12.25 -3.77
C GLY A 226 16.22 12.22 -5.30
N LYS A 227 17.00 11.31 -5.92
CA LYS A 227 17.07 11.14 -7.39
C LYS A 227 17.10 9.70 -7.87
N ILE A 228 17.80 8.82 -7.16
CA ILE A 228 17.93 7.39 -7.43
C ILE A 228 17.77 6.62 -6.11
N HIS A 229 17.69 5.28 -6.18
CA HIS A 229 17.47 4.42 -5.02
C HIS A 229 18.80 4.12 -4.28
N CYS A 230 18.72 3.49 -3.11
CA CYS A 230 19.89 3.28 -2.25
C CYS A 230 20.85 2.22 -2.82
N GLU A 231 20.32 1.18 -3.43
CA GLU A 231 21.00 0.15 -4.20
C GLU A 231 21.83 0.74 -5.35
N ASP A 232 21.25 1.69 -6.11
CA ASP A 232 21.96 2.43 -7.16
C ASP A 232 23.12 3.25 -6.58
N ILE A 233 22.87 4.01 -5.50
CA ILE A 233 23.88 4.82 -4.81
C ILE A 233 25.05 3.96 -4.34
N ALA A 234 24.79 2.80 -3.74
CA ALA A 234 25.83 1.88 -3.29
C ALA A 234 26.58 1.23 -4.47
N ARG A 235 25.87 0.85 -5.54
CA ARG A 235 26.45 0.30 -6.76
C ARG A 235 27.37 1.29 -7.46
N PHE A 236 26.94 2.53 -7.66
CA PHE A 236 27.77 3.57 -8.28
C PHE A 236 28.95 3.97 -7.38
N ALA A 237 28.77 4.04 -6.06
CA ALA A 237 29.88 4.24 -5.11
C ALA A 237 30.94 3.12 -5.22
N ARG A 238 30.52 1.85 -5.29
CA ARG A 238 31.43 0.71 -5.54
C ARG A 238 32.15 0.85 -6.88
N VAL A 239 31.44 1.19 -7.96
CA VAL A 239 32.03 1.35 -9.30
C VAL A 239 33.05 2.51 -9.33
N ALA A 240 32.80 3.60 -8.60
CA ALA A 240 33.75 4.70 -8.37
C ALA A 240 34.90 4.33 -7.41
N GLY A 241 34.93 3.10 -6.86
CA GLY A 241 36.00 2.60 -6.01
C GLY A 241 35.92 3.02 -4.54
N ALA A 242 34.78 3.51 -4.06
CA ALA A 242 34.56 3.82 -2.65
C ALA A 242 34.70 2.54 -1.79
N ALA A 243 35.25 2.68 -0.57
CA ALA A 243 35.39 1.58 0.37
C ALA A 243 34.10 1.31 1.17
N ALA A 244 33.28 2.35 1.38
CA ALA A 244 31.98 2.26 2.04
C ALA A 244 31.08 3.42 1.59
N VAL A 245 29.77 3.32 1.86
CA VAL A 245 28.78 4.34 1.54
C VAL A 245 27.96 4.77 2.76
N VAL A 246 27.72 6.07 2.88
CA VAL A 246 26.87 6.68 3.92
C VAL A 246 25.83 7.55 3.24
N VAL A 247 24.55 7.28 3.50
CA VAL A 247 23.44 7.97 2.82
C VAL A 247 22.52 8.64 3.82
N TYR A 248 22.10 9.88 3.55
CA TYR A 248 21.24 10.66 4.43
C TYR A 248 20.03 11.28 3.70
N THR A 249 18.98 11.58 4.46
CA THR A 249 17.83 12.36 4.00
C THR A 249 18.11 13.86 4.17
N ASP A 250 18.28 14.60 3.07
CA ASP A 250 18.68 16.01 3.14
C ASP A 250 17.53 16.92 3.63
N PRO A 251 17.76 17.78 4.65
CA PRO A 251 16.79 18.79 5.09
C PRO A 251 16.27 19.74 4.00
N LEU A 252 16.95 19.84 2.86
CA LEU A 252 16.49 20.52 1.64
C LEU A 252 15.20 19.93 1.06
N HIS A 253 15.04 18.61 1.11
CA HIS A 253 13.91 17.89 0.51
C HIS A 253 12.96 17.29 1.55
N TYR A 254 13.51 16.85 2.69
CA TYR A 254 12.78 16.09 3.70
C TYR A 254 12.46 16.89 4.97
N GLY A 255 13.09 18.06 5.15
CA GLY A 255 13.02 18.87 6.38
C GLY A 255 12.08 20.08 6.34
N GLY A 256 11.34 20.30 5.26
CA GLY A 256 10.30 21.34 5.15
C GLY A 256 10.79 22.76 5.43
N ASP A 257 9.93 23.56 6.07
CA ASP A 257 10.29 24.89 6.60
C ASP A 257 11.22 24.81 7.82
N GLY A 258 11.15 23.73 8.59
CA GLY A 258 11.86 23.51 9.86
C GLY A 258 10.96 23.00 10.98
N SER A 259 9.65 22.92 10.75
CA SER A 259 8.71 22.15 11.57
C SER A 259 8.74 20.67 11.16
N PHE A 260 8.75 19.76 12.13
CA PHE A 260 8.88 18.31 11.90
C PHE A 260 7.79 17.52 12.63
N PHE A 261 7.65 16.23 12.31
CA PHE A 261 6.74 15.32 13.02
C PHE A 261 7.02 15.30 14.54
N PRO A 262 6.00 15.38 15.41
CA PRO A 262 4.56 15.29 15.13
C PRO A 262 3.89 16.58 14.66
N ASP A 263 4.53 17.74 14.80
CA ASP A 263 3.92 19.05 14.58
C ASP A 263 3.73 19.40 13.08
N ALA A 264 4.44 18.71 12.19
CA ALA A 264 4.29 18.81 10.73
C ALA A 264 4.60 17.47 10.03
N ARG A 265 4.30 17.37 8.74
CA ARG A 265 4.51 16.16 7.91
C ARG A 265 5.98 15.82 7.57
N TRP A 266 6.94 16.61 8.05
CA TRP A 266 8.35 16.54 7.63
C TRP A 266 9.20 15.68 8.55
N LEU A 267 10.26 15.10 8.00
CA LEU A 267 11.09 14.12 8.68
C LEU A 267 11.90 14.79 9.81
N PRO A 268 11.80 14.32 11.07
CA PRO A 268 12.61 14.87 12.16
C PRO A 268 14.12 14.74 11.90
N PRO A 269 14.98 15.61 12.46
CA PRO A 269 16.43 15.55 12.22
C PRO A 269 17.10 14.23 12.59
N THR A 270 16.48 13.42 13.45
CA THR A 270 16.93 12.07 13.84
C THR A 270 16.29 10.93 13.03
N GLY A 271 15.38 11.24 12.10
CA GLY A 271 14.74 10.26 11.24
C GLY A 271 15.70 9.72 10.19
N VAL A 272 15.53 8.45 9.81
CA VAL A 272 16.41 7.74 8.88
C VAL A 272 15.58 6.95 7.87
N GLN A 273 15.87 7.09 6.58
CA GLN A 273 15.31 6.23 5.54
C GLN A 273 16.18 4.98 5.37
N VAL A 274 15.63 3.82 5.72
CA VAL A 274 16.21 2.48 5.51
C VAL A 274 15.80 1.91 4.15
N GLY A 275 16.46 0.85 3.69
CA GLY A 275 16.15 0.18 2.43
C GLY A 275 16.95 -1.11 2.18
N SER A 276 16.80 -1.66 0.99
CA SER A 276 17.65 -2.73 0.46
C SER A 276 18.82 -2.13 -0.32
N LEU A 277 19.97 -2.80 -0.34
CA LEU A 277 21.05 -2.53 -1.29
C LEU A 277 21.22 -3.65 -2.34
N PHE A 278 20.42 -4.71 -2.26
CA PHE A 278 20.32 -5.71 -3.32
C PHE A 278 19.52 -5.13 -4.49
N HIS A 279 20.16 -5.12 -5.66
CA HIS A 279 19.65 -4.59 -6.93
C HIS A 279 18.87 -5.64 -7.76
N GLY A 280 18.95 -6.92 -7.38
CA GLY A 280 18.23 -8.01 -8.04
C GLY A 280 16.76 -8.11 -7.64
N VAL A 281 16.04 -9.07 -8.23
CA VAL A 281 14.61 -9.28 -8.02
C VAL A 281 14.36 -10.64 -7.37
N GLY A 282 13.52 -10.67 -6.34
CA GLY A 282 13.18 -11.89 -5.60
C GLY A 282 14.17 -12.23 -4.48
N ASP A 283 14.23 -13.51 -4.12
CA ASP A 283 15.18 -14.07 -3.16
C ASP A 283 16.54 -14.31 -3.85
N PRO A 284 17.65 -13.75 -3.35
CA PRO A 284 18.98 -13.94 -3.95
C PRO A 284 19.40 -15.40 -4.15
N THR A 285 18.84 -16.33 -3.37
CA THR A 285 19.18 -17.77 -3.48
C THR A 285 18.29 -18.54 -4.49
N THR A 286 17.20 -17.94 -5.00
CA THR A 286 16.30 -18.54 -6.00
C THR A 286 16.06 -17.62 -7.21
N PRO A 287 17.12 -17.16 -7.91
CA PRO A 287 17.00 -16.18 -8.99
C PRO A 287 16.18 -16.72 -10.17
N MET A 288 15.04 -16.07 -10.45
CA MET A 288 14.07 -16.43 -11.51
C MET A 288 13.17 -17.65 -11.24
N TRP A 289 13.12 -18.21 -10.03
CA TRP A 289 12.12 -19.23 -9.65
C TRP A 289 11.53 -18.99 -8.26
N ALA A 290 10.47 -19.73 -7.91
CA ALA A 290 9.80 -19.56 -6.62
C ALA A 290 10.59 -20.21 -5.49
N SER A 291 10.71 -19.48 -4.36
CA SER A 291 11.40 -19.91 -3.14
C SER A 291 10.59 -20.91 -2.30
N SER A 292 9.98 -21.89 -2.96
CA SER A 292 9.06 -22.88 -2.37
C SER A 292 9.76 -23.84 -1.40
N ASP A 293 8.98 -24.66 -0.71
CA ASP A 293 9.56 -25.85 -0.07
C ASP A 293 10.24 -26.75 -1.11
N GLY A 294 11.32 -27.43 -0.71
CA GLY A 294 12.11 -28.34 -1.54
C GLY A 294 12.80 -27.75 -2.79
N CYS A 295 12.76 -26.44 -3.04
CA CYS A 295 13.36 -25.84 -4.24
C CYS A 295 14.90 -25.94 -4.27
N GLU A 296 15.46 -25.99 -5.48
CA GLU A 296 16.89 -25.80 -5.71
C GLU A 296 17.30 -24.37 -5.32
N ARG A 297 18.51 -24.20 -4.79
CA ARG A 297 19.04 -22.90 -4.34
C ARG A 297 20.49 -22.72 -4.70
N VAL A 298 20.84 -21.49 -5.10
CA VAL A 298 22.22 -21.01 -5.11
C VAL A 298 22.70 -20.92 -3.66
N ALA A 299 23.94 -21.34 -3.38
CA ALA A 299 24.52 -21.21 -2.04
C ALA A 299 24.54 -19.73 -1.61
N VAL A 300 24.19 -19.46 -0.34
CA VAL A 300 24.14 -18.08 0.22
C VAL A 300 25.44 -17.33 -0.06
N ASP A 301 26.56 -17.98 0.24
CA ASP A 301 27.91 -17.50 -0.03
C ASP A 301 28.13 -17.02 -1.47
N ASP A 302 27.51 -17.65 -2.48
CA ASP A 302 27.71 -17.29 -3.89
C ASP A 302 26.68 -16.28 -4.38
N ALA A 303 25.44 -16.35 -3.88
CA ALA A 303 24.44 -15.29 -4.05
C ALA A 303 24.94 -13.94 -3.52
N MET A 304 25.58 -13.93 -2.35
CA MET A 304 26.16 -12.73 -1.72
C MET A 304 27.42 -12.19 -2.42
N LYS A 305 27.99 -12.90 -3.42
CA LYS A 305 29.12 -12.45 -4.25
C LYS A 305 28.69 -11.87 -5.62
N THR A 306 27.39 -11.88 -5.95
CA THR A 306 26.88 -11.43 -7.24
C THR A 306 27.04 -9.91 -7.47
N ASN A 307 26.99 -9.48 -8.73
CA ASN A 307 27.07 -8.05 -9.07
C ASN A 307 25.84 -7.23 -8.65
N ASP A 308 24.73 -7.89 -8.32
CA ASP A 308 23.50 -7.28 -7.78
C ASP A 308 23.61 -6.99 -6.27
N MET A 309 24.64 -7.48 -5.60
CA MET A 309 24.96 -7.10 -4.22
C MET A 309 25.76 -5.79 -4.19
N PRO A 310 25.70 -5.00 -3.10
CA PRO A 310 26.49 -3.78 -2.99
C PRO A 310 27.98 -4.08 -2.90
N LEU A 311 28.37 -5.22 -2.31
CA LEU A 311 29.76 -5.67 -2.08
C LEU A 311 30.65 -4.69 -1.29
N ILE A 312 30.09 -3.61 -0.75
CA ILE A 312 30.71 -2.66 0.17
C ILE A 312 29.83 -2.44 1.41
N PRO A 313 30.41 -2.11 2.57
CA PRO A 313 29.64 -1.67 3.74
C PRO A 313 28.84 -0.40 3.47
N GLY A 314 27.63 -0.34 4.02
CA GLY A 314 26.73 0.80 3.85
C GLY A 314 25.92 1.09 5.11
N LEU A 315 25.73 2.37 5.44
CA LEU A 315 24.82 2.80 6.53
C LEU A 315 23.88 3.94 6.09
N PRO A 316 22.58 3.86 6.40
CA PRO A 316 21.70 5.01 6.35
C PRO A 316 21.83 5.81 7.66
N VAL A 317 21.97 7.13 7.56
CA VAL A 317 22.20 8.01 8.72
C VAL A 317 21.18 9.15 8.77
N SER A 318 21.02 9.74 9.96
CA SER A 318 20.06 10.83 10.14
C SER A 318 20.59 12.15 9.59
N ALA A 319 19.68 13.05 9.22
CA ALA A 319 20.02 14.38 8.75
C ALA A 319 20.93 15.14 9.75
N ARG A 320 20.65 15.03 11.06
CA ARG A 320 21.47 15.58 12.14
C ARG A 320 22.92 15.11 12.04
N ASP A 321 23.12 13.80 11.94
CA ASP A 321 24.45 13.18 11.97
C ASP A 321 25.25 13.55 10.71
N ALA A 322 24.59 13.54 9.55
CA ALA A 322 25.18 13.98 8.29
C ALA A 322 25.56 15.48 8.28
N MET A 323 24.86 16.35 9.00
CA MET A 323 25.25 17.77 9.09
C MET A 323 26.55 17.96 9.89
N GLU A 324 26.89 17.08 10.84
CA GLU A 324 28.21 17.12 11.48
C GLU A 324 29.33 16.72 10.51
N VAL A 325 29.08 15.71 9.66
CA VAL A 325 30.04 15.31 8.60
C VAL A 325 30.25 16.46 7.62
N HIS A 326 29.18 17.14 7.17
CA HIS A 326 29.27 18.32 6.30
C HIS A 326 30.00 19.52 6.94
N ARG A 327 29.97 19.68 8.26
CA ARG A 327 30.78 20.70 8.96
C ARG A 327 32.26 20.36 9.04
N ALA A 328 32.61 19.06 9.04
CA ALA A 328 33.99 18.58 9.08
C ALA A 328 34.63 18.37 7.70
N LEU A 329 33.82 18.24 6.64
CA LEU A 329 34.28 18.13 5.26
C LEU A 329 35.04 19.38 4.81
N GLY A 330 36.10 19.14 4.03
CA GLY A 330 37.00 20.13 3.45
C GLY A 330 37.06 19.98 1.92
N GLY A 331 38.19 20.37 1.33
CA GLY A 331 38.31 20.45 -0.13
C GLY A 331 37.49 21.60 -0.72
N GLU A 332 37.22 21.51 -2.02
CA GLU A 332 36.48 22.51 -2.79
C GLU A 332 35.04 22.68 -2.29
N VAL A 333 34.47 23.89 -2.41
CA VAL A 333 33.04 24.12 -2.16
C VAL A 333 32.23 23.41 -3.26
N ALA A 334 31.24 22.61 -2.86
CA ALA A 334 30.42 21.87 -3.81
C ALA A 334 29.62 22.81 -4.73
N PRO A 335 29.27 22.39 -5.97
CA PRO A 335 28.41 23.16 -6.88
C PRO A 335 27.18 23.78 -6.23
N ALA A 336 26.66 24.88 -6.79
CA ALA A 336 25.53 25.60 -6.19
C ALA A 336 24.26 24.74 -6.05
N ASP A 337 24.01 23.85 -7.02
CA ASP A 337 22.94 22.84 -7.02
C ASP A 337 23.23 21.62 -6.12
N TRP A 338 24.49 21.43 -5.73
CA TRP A 338 24.92 20.40 -4.77
C TRP A 338 24.77 20.85 -3.32
N GLN A 339 24.55 22.14 -3.04
CA GLN A 339 24.37 22.64 -1.67
C GLN A 339 23.07 22.13 -1.02
N GLY A 340 23.03 22.20 0.31
CA GLY A 340 21.83 21.94 1.11
C GLY A 340 20.91 23.15 1.23
N ARG A 341 19.95 23.10 2.16
CA ARG A 341 19.04 24.23 2.42
C ARG A 341 19.77 25.49 2.94
N PRO A 342 19.24 26.70 2.66
CA PRO A 342 19.68 27.93 3.32
C PRO A 342 19.68 27.78 4.85
N GLY A 343 20.73 28.30 5.49
CA GLY A 343 20.98 28.14 6.94
C GLY A 343 21.66 26.83 7.34
N GLY A 344 21.87 25.89 6.41
CA GLY A 344 22.73 24.72 6.62
C GLY A 344 24.23 25.05 6.58
N PRO A 345 25.12 24.08 6.88
CA PRO A 345 26.55 24.23 6.64
C PRO A 345 26.84 24.26 5.13
N VAL A 346 27.94 24.91 4.74
CA VAL A 346 28.40 24.93 3.33
C VAL A 346 28.95 23.56 2.97
N TYR A 347 28.34 22.87 2.00
CA TYR A 347 28.77 21.56 1.57
C TYR A 347 30.04 21.66 0.73
N ARG A 348 30.95 20.70 0.92
CA ARG A 348 32.26 20.62 0.26
C ARG A 348 32.52 19.20 -0.22
N LEU A 349 33.35 19.07 -1.26
CA LEU A 349 33.54 17.79 -1.97
C LEU A 349 34.42 16.80 -1.20
N GLY A 350 35.32 17.26 -0.33
CA GLY A 350 36.42 16.44 0.18
C GLY A 350 37.56 16.28 -0.84
N PRO A 351 38.41 15.23 -0.73
CA PRO A 351 38.43 14.28 0.38
C PRO A 351 38.89 14.96 1.69
N GLY A 352 38.42 14.44 2.82
CA GLY A 352 38.88 14.86 4.14
C GLY A 352 38.54 16.32 4.48
N PRO A 353 39.08 16.88 5.59
CA PRO A 353 39.85 16.19 6.62
C PRO A 353 38.97 15.31 7.54
N ALA A 354 37.65 15.32 7.34
CA ALA A 354 36.71 14.37 7.93
C ALA A 354 37.08 12.93 7.57
N VAL A 355 37.42 12.12 8.57
CA VAL A 355 37.58 10.66 8.49
C VAL A 355 36.35 10.02 9.13
N LEU A 356 35.67 9.15 8.38
CA LEU A 356 34.59 8.33 8.90
C LEU A 356 35.11 6.93 9.20
N ASN A 357 34.93 6.51 10.46
CA ASN A 357 35.10 5.12 10.88
C ASN A 357 33.72 4.46 10.92
N LEU A 358 33.41 3.70 9.87
CA LEU A 358 32.18 2.93 9.71
C LEU A 358 32.47 1.47 10.00
N THR A 359 31.62 0.81 10.77
CA THR A 359 31.58 -0.65 10.84
C THR A 359 30.13 -1.11 10.73
N TYR A 360 29.89 -2.11 9.89
CA TYR A 360 28.62 -2.81 9.76
C TYR A 360 28.88 -4.31 9.78
N ILE A 361 28.08 -5.07 10.54
CA ILE A 361 28.07 -6.53 10.54
C ILE A 361 26.62 -6.95 10.39
N GLY A 362 26.29 -7.56 9.25
CA GLY A 362 25.00 -8.17 8.97
C GLY A 362 24.96 -9.65 9.37
N ASN A 363 23.73 -10.16 9.50
CA ASN A 363 23.40 -11.58 9.52
C ASN A 363 22.48 -11.87 8.33
N ASP A 364 23.01 -12.54 7.32
CA ASP A 364 22.25 -13.00 6.16
C ASP A 364 21.73 -14.41 6.46
N THR A 365 20.42 -14.56 6.64
CA THR A 365 19.77 -15.75 7.18
C THR A 365 18.56 -16.15 6.35
N MET A 366 18.35 -17.45 6.21
CA MET A 366 17.07 -17.96 5.73
C MET A 366 15.99 -17.63 6.76
N ALA A 367 14.85 -17.10 6.29
CA ALA A 367 13.71 -16.74 7.12
C ALA A 367 12.40 -16.95 6.34
N THR A 368 11.31 -17.21 7.05
CA THR A 368 9.99 -17.40 6.43
C THR A 368 9.29 -16.06 6.24
N ILE A 369 8.92 -15.73 5.00
CA ILE A 369 7.92 -14.71 4.69
C ILE A 369 6.57 -15.38 4.42
N GLU A 370 5.48 -14.68 4.72
CA GLU A 370 4.12 -15.18 4.64
C GLU A 370 3.28 -14.26 3.74
N ASN A 371 2.83 -14.78 2.59
CA ASN A 371 1.88 -14.08 1.73
C ASN A 371 0.46 -14.52 2.11
N VAL A 372 -0.45 -13.56 2.31
CA VAL A 372 -1.88 -13.83 2.53
C VAL A 372 -2.61 -13.72 1.20
N PHE A 373 -3.30 -14.79 0.80
CA PHE A 373 -4.17 -14.81 -0.37
C PHE A 373 -5.62 -14.92 0.08
N ALA A 374 -6.51 -14.12 -0.52
CA ALA A 374 -7.95 -14.21 -0.35
C ALA A 374 -8.62 -14.14 -1.73
N MET A 375 -9.69 -14.92 -1.92
CA MET A 375 -10.32 -15.13 -3.23
C MET A 375 -11.81 -14.79 -3.19
N ILE A 376 -12.30 -14.21 -4.29
CA ILE A 376 -13.72 -14.13 -4.64
C ILE A 376 -13.84 -14.82 -6.00
N GLU A 377 -14.48 -15.99 -6.05
CA GLU A 377 -14.59 -16.78 -7.27
C GLU A 377 -15.49 -16.08 -8.30
N GLY A 378 -15.00 -15.95 -9.54
CA GLY A 378 -15.74 -15.32 -10.63
C GLY A 378 -16.94 -16.15 -11.08
N ALA A 379 -18.14 -15.57 -11.07
CA ALA A 379 -19.37 -16.29 -11.42
C ALA A 379 -19.51 -16.63 -12.93
N GLU A 380 -18.72 -15.98 -13.80
CA GLU A 380 -18.71 -16.20 -15.25
C GLU A 380 -17.33 -16.68 -15.74
N GLU A 381 -16.25 -16.04 -15.28
CA GLU A 381 -14.86 -16.41 -15.57
C GLU A 381 -14.07 -16.67 -14.25
N PRO A 382 -14.19 -17.86 -13.63
CA PRO A 382 -13.50 -18.18 -12.37
C PRO A 382 -11.98 -18.37 -12.51
N ASP A 383 -11.43 -18.33 -13.73
CA ASP A 383 -10.00 -18.46 -14.03
C ASP A 383 -9.32 -17.12 -14.42
N ARG A 384 -9.91 -15.97 -14.04
CA ARG A 384 -9.43 -14.61 -14.37
C ARG A 384 -9.28 -13.70 -13.15
#